data_AF-X6F819-F1
#
_entry.id   AF-X6F819-F1
#
_cell.length_a   1.000
_cell.length_b   1.000
_cell.length_c   1.000
_cell.angle_alpha   90.00
_cell.angle_beta   90.00
_cell.angle_gamma   90.00
#
_symmetry.space_group_name_H-M   'P 1'
#
loop_
_entity.id
_entity.type
_entity.pdbx_description
1 polymer ?
#
loop_
_entity_poly.entity_id
_entity_poly.type
_entity_poly.pdbx_seq_one_letter_code
_entity_poly.pdbx_strand_id
1 'polypeptide(L)'
;MAIREIQPQGPYRFAGYSSGGILAYAIAQRLLSLDDAVSFIALIDVTLPANVTKISPIQMVRDVVLDSFESLDDESFEVLEQFAGQSSIAQLLEKGQQIGAIPLDRNLHNDVLMYERTARFHEALQAYQVPTLPIEIHQFYATEALFSSRARQAKSSLCPEARSPMRGWDRVLSPEAITAVPIVGDHVTMMSVLENRKALARAISTPLTGVLEKDP
;
A
#
# COMPACT_ATOMS: atom_id res chain seq x y z
N MET A 1 -9.82 2.20 21.75
CA MET A 1 -9.14 1.90 20.47
C MET A 1 -8.78 0.42 20.55
N ALA A 2 -9.18 -0.41 19.58
CA ALA A 2 -9.05 -1.88 19.67
C ALA A 2 -7.61 -2.35 20.01
N ILE A 3 -6.58 -1.64 19.54
CA ILE A 3 -5.18 -1.90 19.90
C ILE A 3 -4.96 -1.87 21.43
N ARG A 4 -5.58 -0.91 22.13
CA ARG A 4 -5.47 -0.76 23.60
C ARG A 4 -6.28 -1.78 24.39
N GLU A 5 -7.20 -2.50 23.75
CA GLU A 5 -7.89 -3.62 24.38
C GLU A 5 -7.00 -4.87 24.43
N ILE A 6 -6.09 -5.00 23.45
CA ILE A 6 -5.11 -6.10 23.37
C ILE A 6 -3.83 -5.76 24.15
N GLN A 7 -3.28 -4.57 23.93
CA GLN A 7 -2.10 -4.04 24.61
C GLN A 7 -2.43 -2.66 25.20
N PRO A 8 -2.79 -2.54 26.48
CA PRO A 8 -3.30 -1.30 27.06
C PRO A 8 -2.33 -0.11 27.10
N GLN A 9 -1.03 -0.42 27.12
CA GLN A 9 0.08 0.53 27.21
C GLN A 9 1.21 0.12 26.27
N GLY A 10 1.93 1.10 25.75
CA GLY A 10 3.11 0.90 24.93
C GLY A 10 4.32 0.32 25.68
N PRO A 11 5.48 0.25 25.02
CA PRO A 11 5.70 0.76 23.67
C PRO A 11 5.04 -0.11 22.60
N TYR A 12 4.35 0.51 21.65
CA TYR A 12 3.79 -0.19 20.48
C TYR A 12 4.83 -0.32 19.38
N ARG A 13 4.59 -1.30 18.50
CA ARG A 13 5.35 -1.53 17.28
C ARG A 13 4.35 -1.75 16.15
N PHE A 14 4.52 -1.03 15.05
CA PHE A 14 3.66 -1.14 13.89
C PHE A 14 4.46 -1.48 12.64
N ALA A 15 3.84 -2.26 11.76
CA ALA A 15 4.33 -2.48 10.41
C ALA A 15 3.15 -2.30 9.46
N GLY A 16 3.35 -1.59 8.37
CA GLY A 16 2.32 -1.36 7.37
C GLY A 16 2.87 -1.45 5.96
N TYR A 17 2.22 -2.27 5.14
CA TYR A 17 2.51 -2.41 3.72
C TYR A 17 1.64 -1.47 2.89
N SER A 18 2.28 -0.81 1.92
CA SER A 18 1.60 0.13 1.03
C SER A 18 0.83 1.21 1.81
N SER A 19 -0.41 1.49 1.45
CA SER A 19 -1.30 2.40 2.17
C SER A 19 -1.51 2.04 3.66
N GLY A 20 -1.32 0.78 4.05
CA GLY A 20 -1.35 0.36 5.46
C GLY A 20 -0.26 1.03 6.31
N GLY A 21 0.86 1.44 5.73
CA GLY A 21 1.91 2.18 6.43
C GLY A 21 1.50 3.61 6.80
N ILE A 22 0.72 4.27 5.94
CA ILE A 22 0.14 5.59 6.26
C ILE A 22 -0.83 5.47 7.43
N LEU A 23 -1.67 4.42 7.44
CA LEU A 23 -2.55 4.13 8.56
C LEU A 23 -1.77 3.84 9.85
N ALA A 24 -0.70 3.05 9.78
CA ALA A 24 0.18 2.77 10.92
C ALA A 24 0.78 4.07 11.50
N TYR A 25 1.21 4.99 10.63
CA TYR A 25 1.72 6.30 11.03
C TYR A 25 0.64 7.17 11.70
N ALA A 26 -0.59 7.18 11.16
CA ALA A 26 -1.73 7.89 11.76
C ALA A 26 -2.12 7.32 13.13
N ILE A 27 -2.05 6.00 13.30
CA ILE A 27 -2.25 5.34 14.60
C ILE A 27 -1.16 5.76 15.57
N ALA A 28 0.10 5.79 15.14
CA ALA A 28 1.22 6.24 15.97
C ALA A 28 1.06 7.71 16.39
N GLN A 29 0.68 8.60 15.48
CA GLN A 29 0.34 9.99 15.80
C GLN A 29 -0.70 10.05 16.93
N ARG A 30 -1.77 9.26 16.82
CA ARG A 30 -2.84 9.26 17.82
C ARG A 30 -2.35 8.74 19.17
N LEU A 31 -1.53 7.70 19.20
CA LEU A 31 -1.00 7.13 20.44
C LEU A 31 -0.02 8.10 21.14
N LEU A 32 0.87 8.73 20.37
CA LEU A 32 1.77 9.76 20.89
C LEU A 32 0.99 10.96 21.45
N SER A 33 -0.12 11.38 20.81
CA SER A 33 -0.99 12.45 21.33
C SER A 33 -1.71 12.12 22.65
N LEU A 34 -1.69 10.84 23.04
CA LEU A 34 -2.26 10.33 24.30
C LEU A 34 -1.15 10.01 25.31
N ASP A 35 0.06 10.56 25.10
CA ASP A 35 1.25 10.33 25.93
C ASP A 35 1.67 8.85 26.03
N ASP A 36 1.31 8.03 25.04
CA ASP A 36 1.73 6.63 24.95
C ASP A 36 2.97 6.49 24.05
N ALA A 37 3.70 5.38 24.18
CA ALA A 37 4.99 5.21 23.52
C ALA A 37 4.88 4.36 22.24
N VAL A 38 5.58 4.76 21.17
CA VAL A 38 5.78 3.96 19.95
C VAL A 38 7.27 3.76 19.76
N SER A 39 7.71 2.50 19.75
CA SER A 39 9.15 2.16 19.67
C SER A 39 9.61 1.75 18.29
N PHE A 40 8.70 1.47 17.37
CA PHE A 40 9.06 0.99 16.04
C PHE A 40 7.93 1.20 15.02
N ILE A 41 8.28 1.70 13.84
CA ILE A 41 7.41 1.70 12.66
C ILE A 41 8.20 1.14 11.46
N ALA A 42 7.68 0.06 10.87
CA ALA A 42 8.11 -0.45 9.57
C ALA A 42 7.14 -0.01 8.47
N LEU A 43 7.67 0.70 7.49
CA LEU A 43 6.97 1.08 6.27
C LEU A 43 7.45 0.17 5.15
N ILE A 44 6.57 -0.70 4.65
CA ILE A 44 6.88 -1.65 3.59
C ILE A 44 6.39 -1.07 2.26
N ASP A 45 7.32 -0.54 1.50
CA ASP A 45 7.18 0.11 0.19
C ASP A 45 6.08 1.20 0.15
N VAL A 46 6.12 2.08 1.16
CA VAL A 46 5.13 3.14 1.36
C VAL A 46 5.65 4.44 0.77
N THR A 47 4.97 4.97 -0.25
CA THR A 47 5.32 6.26 -0.86
C THR A 47 4.46 7.38 -0.31
N LEU A 48 5.10 8.47 0.09
CA LEU A 48 4.45 9.73 0.40
C LEU A 48 4.54 10.64 -0.84
N PRO A 49 3.47 10.71 -1.69
CA PRO A 49 3.54 11.41 -2.97
C PRO A 49 3.68 12.93 -2.79
N ALA A 50 4.42 13.60 -3.70
CA ALA A 50 4.60 15.05 -3.58
C ALA A 50 3.33 15.86 -3.71
N ASN A 51 2.44 15.41 -4.59
CA ASN A 51 1.13 15.97 -4.82
C ASN A 51 0.08 14.91 -4.54
N VAL A 52 -1.02 15.30 -3.91
CA VAL A 52 -2.20 14.43 -3.85
C VAL A 52 -2.62 14.13 -5.29
N THR A 53 -2.63 12.84 -5.64
CA THR A 53 -3.05 12.41 -6.98
C THR A 53 -4.47 12.93 -7.24
N LYS A 54 -4.70 13.61 -8.37
CA LYS A 54 -6.05 14.03 -8.80
C LYS A 54 -6.98 12.86 -9.15
N ILE A 55 -6.49 11.63 -9.02
CA ILE A 55 -7.26 10.41 -9.25
C ILE A 55 -8.29 10.32 -8.13
N SER A 56 -9.57 10.31 -8.50
CA SER A 56 -10.64 10.10 -7.53
C SER A 56 -10.53 8.71 -6.90
N PRO A 57 -10.90 8.53 -5.62
CA PRO A 57 -10.84 7.22 -4.98
C PRO A 57 -11.58 6.12 -5.76
N ILE A 58 -12.70 6.48 -6.39
CA ILE A 58 -13.46 5.54 -7.24
C ILE A 58 -12.70 5.15 -8.51
N GLN A 59 -11.93 6.07 -9.11
CA GLN A 59 -11.10 5.75 -10.27
C GLN A 59 -9.95 4.82 -9.88
N MET A 60 -9.33 5.05 -8.72
CA MET A 60 -8.29 4.15 -8.21
C MET A 60 -8.84 2.74 -7.98
N VAL A 61 -10.03 2.60 -7.40
CA VAL A 61 -10.66 1.30 -7.19
C VAL A 61 -11.00 0.62 -8.52
N ARG A 62 -11.49 1.37 -9.52
CA ARG A 62 -11.71 0.82 -10.87
C ARG A 62 -10.41 0.31 -11.49
N ASP A 63 -9.30 1.04 -11.35
CA ASP A 63 -8.01 0.60 -11.85
C ASP A 63 -7.57 -0.72 -11.17
N VAL A 64 -7.76 -0.85 -9.85
CA VAL A 64 -7.48 -2.11 -9.12
C VAL A 64 -8.38 -3.27 -9.60
N VAL A 65 -9.66 -2.99 -9.88
CA VAL A 65 -10.57 -3.99 -10.45
C VAL A 65 -10.09 -4.41 -11.83
N LEU A 66 -9.67 -3.47 -12.68
CA LEU A 66 -9.15 -3.74 -14.02
C LEU A 66 -7.83 -4.53 -13.99
N ASP A 67 -6.95 -4.26 -13.02
CA ASP A 67 -5.70 -5.01 -12.81
C ASP A 67 -5.98 -6.50 -12.53
N SER A 68 -7.12 -6.83 -11.92
CA SER A 68 -7.54 -8.22 -11.70
C SER A 68 -7.90 -8.95 -13.00
N PHE A 69 -8.05 -8.23 -14.12
CA PHE A 69 -8.39 -8.73 -15.44
C PHE A 69 -7.25 -8.66 -16.45
N GLU A 70 -6.01 -8.50 -16.00
CA GLU A 70 -4.83 -8.43 -16.88
C GLU A 70 -4.66 -9.63 -17.82
N SER A 71 -5.22 -10.78 -17.46
CA SER A 71 -5.15 -12.01 -18.27
C SER A 71 -6.13 -12.05 -19.45
N LEU A 72 -7.03 -11.07 -19.57
CA LEU A 72 -7.93 -10.96 -20.73
C LEU A 72 -7.15 -10.66 -22.01
N ASP A 73 -7.68 -11.13 -23.14
CA ASP A 73 -7.23 -10.70 -24.46
C ASP A 73 -7.46 -9.19 -24.65
N ASP A 74 -6.70 -8.60 -25.58
CA ASP A 74 -6.66 -7.14 -25.75
C ASP A 74 -8.04 -6.56 -26.12
N GLU A 75 -8.84 -7.26 -26.93
CA GLU A 75 -10.18 -6.81 -27.35
C GLU A 75 -11.16 -6.80 -26.17
N SER A 76 -11.21 -7.90 -25.40
CA SER A 76 -12.03 -7.99 -24.19
C SER A 76 -11.63 -6.97 -23.13
N PHE A 77 -10.33 -6.72 -22.97
CA PHE A 77 -9.80 -5.75 -22.02
C PHE A 77 -10.17 -4.31 -22.41
N GLU A 78 -10.02 -3.93 -23.68
CA GLU A 78 -10.39 -2.59 -24.17
C GLU A 78 -11.89 -2.29 -23.96
N VAL A 79 -12.76 -3.27 -24.24
CA VAL A 79 -14.21 -3.13 -23.99
C VAL A 79 -14.48 -2.88 -22.50
N LEU A 80 -13.79 -3.59 -21.61
CA LEU A 80 -13.97 -3.45 -20.16
C LEU A 80 -13.42 -2.11 -19.64
N GLU A 81 -12.27 -1.66 -20.16
CA GLU A 81 -11.66 -0.39 -19.79
C GLU A 81 -12.55 0.79 -20.19
N GLN A 82 -13.08 0.80 -21.41
CA GLN A 82 -14.00 1.84 -21.87
C GLN A 82 -15.27 1.89 -21.02
N PHE A 83 -15.82 0.72 -20.66
CA PHE A 83 -16.99 0.61 -19.81
C PHE A 83 -16.71 1.13 -18.39
N ALA A 84 -15.55 0.80 -17.81
CA ALA A 84 -15.18 1.16 -16.45
C ALA A 84 -15.26 2.66 -16.17
N GLY A 85 -14.91 3.53 -17.14
CA GLY A 85 -14.94 4.98 -16.96
C GLY A 85 -16.31 5.54 -16.55
N GLN A 86 -17.39 4.90 -16.99
CA GLN A 86 -18.77 5.36 -16.81
C GLN A 86 -19.59 4.50 -15.83
N SER A 87 -19.03 3.40 -15.34
CA SER A 87 -19.77 2.39 -14.58
C SER A 87 -19.44 2.39 -13.10
N SER A 88 -20.42 2.08 -12.26
CA SER A 88 -20.18 1.74 -10.85
C SER A 88 -19.32 0.49 -10.73
N ILE A 89 -18.74 0.24 -9.55
CA ILE A 89 -17.97 -0.99 -9.29
C ILE A 89 -18.82 -2.24 -9.48
N ALA A 90 -20.09 -2.21 -9.03
CA ALA A 90 -21.02 -3.31 -9.23
C ALA A 90 -21.21 -3.64 -10.70
N GLN A 91 -21.50 -2.63 -11.53
CA GLN A 91 -21.66 -2.80 -12.97
C GLN A 91 -20.37 -3.31 -13.64
N LEU A 92 -19.21 -2.83 -13.21
CA LEU A 92 -17.92 -3.28 -13.76
C LEU A 92 -17.67 -4.76 -13.45
N LEU A 93 -17.97 -5.22 -12.24
CA LEU A 93 -17.85 -6.63 -11.85
C LEU A 93 -18.90 -7.50 -12.57
N GLU A 94 -20.15 -7.05 -12.68
CA GLU A 94 -21.18 -7.74 -13.46
C GLU A 94 -20.76 -7.89 -14.92
N LYS A 95 -20.17 -6.84 -15.52
CA LYS A 95 -19.64 -6.91 -16.87
C LYS A 95 -18.49 -7.92 -16.98
N GLY A 96 -17.56 -7.92 -16.02
CA GLY A 96 -16.48 -8.91 -15.93
C GLY A 96 -17.02 -10.35 -15.85
N GLN A 97 -18.11 -10.58 -15.12
CA GLN A 97 -18.76 -11.88 -15.06
C GLN A 97 -19.45 -12.26 -16.39
N GLN A 98 -20.12 -11.31 -17.05
CA GLN A 98 -20.79 -11.54 -18.34
C GLN A 98 -19.83 -11.93 -19.47
N ILE A 99 -18.62 -11.37 -19.48
CA ILE A 99 -17.59 -11.69 -20.49
C ILE A 99 -16.75 -12.92 -20.09
N GLY A 100 -17.06 -13.58 -18.98
CA GLY A 100 -16.36 -14.77 -18.50
C GLY A 100 -15.04 -14.50 -17.77
N ALA A 101 -14.70 -13.25 -17.49
CA ALA A 101 -13.50 -12.87 -16.73
C ALA A 101 -13.62 -13.19 -15.24
N ILE A 102 -14.85 -13.25 -14.73
CA ILE A 102 -15.17 -13.64 -13.35
C ILE A 102 -16.01 -14.94 -13.38
N PRO A 103 -15.66 -15.97 -12.59
CA PRO A 103 -16.49 -17.15 -12.42
C PRO A 103 -17.92 -16.84 -11.95
N LEU A 104 -18.91 -17.59 -12.44
CA LEU A 104 -20.34 -17.39 -12.11
C LEU A 104 -20.66 -17.66 -10.62
N ASP A 105 -19.86 -18.49 -9.96
CA ASP A 105 -19.99 -18.85 -8.54
C ASP A 105 -19.34 -17.81 -7.60
N ARG A 106 -18.63 -16.82 -8.13
CA ARG A 106 -18.04 -15.75 -7.33
C ARG A 106 -19.12 -14.84 -6.74
N ASN A 107 -19.01 -14.57 -5.44
CA ASN A 107 -19.93 -13.69 -4.74
C ASN A 107 -19.59 -12.20 -4.98
N LEU A 108 -20.19 -11.63 -6.03
CA LEU A 108 -19.97 -10.22 -6.39
C LEU A 108 -20.41 -9.24 -5.30
N HIS A 109 -21.39 -9.58 -4.46
CA HIS A 109 -21.85 -8.69 -3.38
C HIS A 109 -20.73 -8.39 -2.37
N ASN A 110 -19.98 -9.42 -1.96
CA ASN A 110 -18.84 -9.24 -1.06
C ASN A 110 -17.70 -8.47 -1.74
N ASP A 111 -17.44 -8.70 -3.02
CA ASP A 111 -16.43 -7.95 -3.78
C ASP A 111 -16.80 -6.46 -3.86
N VAL A 112 -18.06 -6.13 -4.18
CA VAL A 112 -18.54 -4.74 -4.21
C VAL A 112 -18.33 -4.06 -2.85
N LEU A 113 -18.75 -4.70 -1.76
CA LEU A 113 -18.55 -4.16 -0.41
C LEU A 113 -17.07 -3.97 -0.07
N MET A 114 -16.20 -4.89 -0.48
CA MET A 114 -14.76 -4.78 -0.29
C MET A 114 -14.18 -3.58 -1.04
N TYR A 115 -14.58 -3.38 -2.30
CA TYR A 115 -14.11 -2.26 -3.11
C TYR A 115 -14.66 -0.91 -2.63
N GLU A 116 -15.90 -0.84 -2.17
CA GLU A 116 -16.46 0.37 -1.55
C GLU A 116 -15.71 0.76 -0.27
N ARG A 117 -15.38 -0.21 0.58
CA ARG A 117 -14.53 0.04 1.76
C ARG A 117 -13.14 0.52 1.36
N THR A 118 -12.59 -0.08 0.30
CA THR A 118 -11.30 0.34 -0.26
C THR A 118 -11.35 1.78 -0.76
N ALA A 119 -12.42 2.20 -1.44
CA ALA A 119 -12.60 3.58 -1.90
C ALA A 119 -12.64 4.56 -0.72
N ARG A 120 -13.44 4.25 0.32
CA ARG A 120 -13.52 5.09 1.54
C ARG A 120 -12.19 5.18 2.28
N PHE A 121 -11.45 4.08 2.33
CA PHE A 121 -10.12 4.09 2.93
C PHE A 121 -9.18 5.02 2.16
N HIS A 122 -9.17 4.96 0.82
CA HIS A 122 -8.35 5.85 0.00
C HIS A 122 -8.78 7.32 0.08
N GLU A 123 -10.08 7.61 0.22
CA GLU A 123 -10.57 8.96 0.50
C GLU A 123 -9.98 9.50 1.82
N ALA A 124 -10.00 8.70 2.89
CA ALA A 124 -9.40 9.07 4.15
C ALA A 124 -7.88 9.28 4.05
N LEU A 125 -7.17 8.45 3.26
CA LEU A 125 -5.74 8.62 3.02
C LEU A 125 -5.42 9.92 2.27
N GLN A 126 -6.24 10.28 1.27
CA GLN A 126 -6.07 11.53 0.53
C GLN A 126 -6.34 12.76 1.40
N ALA A 127 -7.26 12.65 2.35
CA ALA A 127 -7.56 13.71 3.31
C ALA A 127 -6.54 13.81 4.46
N TYR A 128 -5.76 12.75 4.70
CA TYR A 128 -4.81 12.70 5.81
C TYR A 128 -3.57 13.54 5.52
N GLN A 129 -3.35 14.57 6.35
CA GLN A 129 -2.13 15.36 6.34
C GLN A 129 -1.10 14.72 7.27
N VAL A 130 -0.03 14.18 6.69
CA VAL A 130 1.04 13.50 7.44
C VAL A 130 1.87 14.54 8.21
N PRO A 131 1.84 14.56 9.55
CA PRO A 131 2.66 15.47 10.34
C PRO A 131 4.08 14.93 10.55
N THR A 132 5.00 15.82 10.93
CA THR A 132 6.25 15.41 11.58
C THR A 132 5.96 14.80 12.95
N LEU A 133 6.53 13.64 13.25
CA LEU A 133 6.43 12.96 14.55
C LEU A 133 7.83 12.74 15.13
N PRO A 134 7.97 12.72 16.47
CA PRO A 134 9.24 12.44 17.14
C PRO A 134 9.51 10.92 17.20
N ILE A 135 9.56 10.28 16.02
CA ILE A 135 9.78 8.84 15.88
C ILE A 135 10.77 8.55 14.76
N GLU A 136 11.43 7.41 14.88
CA GLU A 136 12.23 6.82 13.81
C GLU A 136 11.37 5.82 13.01
N ILE A 137 11.58 5.80 11.70
CA ILE A 137 10.91 4.87 10.79
C ILE A 137 11.93 3.99 10.05
N HIS A 138 11.51 2.76 9.74
CA HIS A 138 12.25 1.84 8.90
C HIS A 138 11.51 1.67 7.58
N GLN A 139 12.06 2.23 6.50
CA GLN A 139 11.49 2.17 5.16
C GLN A 139 12.09 0.99 4.39
N PHE A 140 11.31 -0.09 4.22
CA PHE A 140 11.69 -1.24 3.40
C PHE A 140 11.17 -1.02 1.98
N TYR A 141 12.02 -0.61 1.04
CA TYR A 141 11.59 -0.23 -0.30
C TYR A 141 11.92 -1.29 -1.34
N ALA A 142 11.01 -1.49 -2.28
CA ALA A 142 11.22 -2.36 -3.43
C ALA A 142 12.31 -1.77 -4.36
N THR A 143 13.22 -2.59 -4.84
CA THR A 143 14.31 -2.15 -5.75
C THR A 143 13.89 -2.13 -7.21
N GLU A 144 12.88 -2.89 -7.58
CA GLU A 144 12.37 -2.96 -8.96
C GLU A 144 11.15 -2.06 -9.10
N ALA A 145 11.03 -1.43 -10.27
CA ALA A 145 9.82 -0.68 -10.57
C ALA A 145 8.66 -1.66 -10.71
N LEU A 146 7.49 -1.29 -10.18
CA LEU A 146 6.27 -2.01 -10.51
C LEU A 146 6.09 -1.97 -12.03
N PHE A 147 6.12 -3.13 -12.68
CA PHE A 147 5.63 -3.23 -14.04
C PHE A 147 4.18 -2.75 -14.00
N SER A 148 3.93 -1.59 -14.61
CA SER A 148 2.59 -1.05 -14.63
C SER A 148 1.70 -2.04 -15.37
N SER A 149 0.55 -2.37 -14.78
CA SER A 149 -0.51 -3.12 -15.44
C SER A 149 -0.88 -2.48 -16.77
N ARG A 150 -1.57 -3.22 -17.65
CA ARG A 150 -2.12 -2.66 -18.90
C ARG A 150 -2.93 -1.37 -18.63
N ALA A 151 -3.79 -1.40 -17.59
CA ALA A 151 -4.59 -0.25 -17.15
C ALA A 151 -3.75 0.95 -16.65
N ARG A 152 -2.59 0.69 -16.03
CA ARG A 152 -1.73 1.72 -15.43
C ARG A 152 -0.67 2.24 -16.41
N GLN A 153 -0.25 1.46 -17.41
CA GLN A 153 0.66 1.91 -18.46
C GLN A 153 0.06 3.06 -19.27
N ALA A 154 -1.23 2.97 -19.62
CA ALA A 154 -1.95 4.02 -20.33
C ALA A 154 -1.97 5.37 -19.59
N LYS A 155 -1.74 5.37 -18.26
CA LYS A 155 -1.88 6.52 -17.36
C LYS A 155 -0.58 6.92 -16.65
N SER A 156 0.54 6.26 -16.96
CA SER A 156 1.76 6.35 -16.15
C SER A 156 2.56 7.63 -16.38
N SER A 157 2.51 8.55 -15.41
CA SER A 157 3.68 9.29 -14.95
C SER A 157 4.03 8.81 -13.54
N LEU A 158 5.05 7.95 -13.41
CA LEU A 158 5.52 7.48 -12.11
C LEU A 158 5.88 8.68 -11.21
N CYS A 159 5.34 8.71 -10.00
CA CYS A 159 5.68 9.73 -9.00
C CYS A 159 7.20 9.73 -8.77
N PRO A 160 7.89 10.89 -8.85
CA PRO A 160 9.34 10.96 -8.67
C PRO A 160 9.80 10.36 -7.33
N GLU A 161 8.98 10.47 -6.29
CA GLU A 161 9.26 9.97 -4.95
C GLU A 161 9.39 8.44 -4.91
N ALA A 162 8.72 7.73 -5.83
CA ALA A 162 8.81 6.27 -5.93
C ALA A 162 10.20 5.79 -6.39
N ARG A 163 11.11 6.68 -6.80
CA ARG A 163 12.51 6.33 -7.10
C ARG A 163 13.46 6.58 -5.94
N SER A 164 13.03 7.32 -4.92
CA SER A 164 13.84 7.60 -3.73
C SER A 164 13.78 6.43 -2.74
N PRO A 165 14.91 6.00 -2.15
CA PRO A 165 14.91 5.06 -1.02
C PRO A 165 14.01 5.49 0.14
N MET A 166 13.92 6.81 0.40
CA MET A 166 13.11 7.40 1.47
C MET A 166 11.65 7.63 1.07
N ARG A 167 11.30 7.40 -0.21
CA ARG A 167 9.94 7.43 -0.74
C ARG A 167 9.14 8.71 -0.40
N GLY A 168 9.84 9.84 -0.24
CA GLY A 168 9.26 11.16 0.04
C GLY A 168 9.00 11.44 1.53
N TRP A 169 9.32 10.51 2.44
CA TRP A 169 9.19 10.69 3.89
C TRP A 169 10.18 11.69 4.48
N ASP A 170 11.30 11.93 3.79
CA ASP A 170 12.31 12.96 4.08
C ASP A 170 11.78 14.40 3.99
N ARG A 171 10.54 14.57 3.52
CA ARG A 171 9.84 15.87 3.53
C ARG A 171 9.10 16.15 4.84
N VAL A 172 8.81 15.11 5.63
CA VAL A 172 8.08 15.22 6.90
C VAL A 172 8.93 14.80 8.09
N LEU A 173 9.95 13.97 7.90
CA LEU A 173 10.90 13.55 8.91
C LEU A 173 12.31 13.96 8.51
N SER A 174 13.17 14.14 9.51
CA SER A 174 14.61 14.33 9.26
C SER A 174 15.20 13.08 8.61
N PRO A 175 16.12 13.21 7.64
CA PRO A 175 16.76 12.05 7.01
C PRO A 175 17.39 11.05 8.00
N GLU A 176 17.89 11.55 9.14
CA GLU A 176 18.49 10.75 10.21
C GLU A 176 17.47 9.87 10.94
N ALA A 177 16.18 10.23 10.91
CA ALA A 177 15.09 9.46 11.50
C ALA A 177 14.55 8.37 10.56
N ILE A 178 15.11 8.22 9.35
CA ILE A 178 14.65 7.28 8.34
C ILE A 178 15.75 6.28 8.00
N THR A 179 15.57 5.04 8.43
CA THR A 179 16.42 3.93 8.00
C THR A 179 15.81 3.29 6.76
N ALA A 180 16.41 3.51 5.58
CA ALA A 180 15.95 2.94 4.32
C ALA A 180 16.69 1.63 3.98
N VAL A 181 15.94 0.54 3.75
CA VAL A 181 16.47 -0.80 3.49
C VAL A 181 15.91 -1.33 2.16
N PRO A 182 16.76 -1.68 1.17
CA PRO A 182 16.31 -2.23 -0.10
C PRO A 182 15.83 -3.67 0.05
N ILE A 183 14.74 -4.01 -0.65
CA ILE A 183 14.19 -5.36 -0.76
C ILE A 183 14.02 -5.70 -2.24
N VAL A 184 14.47 -6.90 -2.64
CA VAL A 184 14.40 -7.40 -4.01
C VAL A 184 12.94 -7.57 -4.46
N GLY A 185 12.68 -7.33 -5.74
CA GLY A 185 11.36 -7.32 -6.34
C GLY A 185 10.74 -5.93 -6.43
N ASP A 186 9.52 -5.92 -6.94
CA ASP A 186 8.61 -4.77 -6.99
C ASP A 186 7.66 -4.77 -5.79
N HIS A 187 6.75 -3.79 -5.73
CA HIS A 187 5.75 -3.63 -4.67
C HIS A 187 5.01 -4.94 -4.34
N VAL A 188 4.64 -5.72 -5.36
CA VAL A 188 3.88 -6.98 -5.23
C VAL A 188 4.83 -8.14 -5.00
N THR A 189 5.88 -8.28 -5.82
CA THR A 189 6.77 -9.44 -5.77
C THR A 189 7.65 -9.48 -4.52
N MET A 190 7.89 -8.35 -3.85
CA MET A 190 8.54 -8.34 -2.53
C MET A 190 7.73 -9.12 -1.47
N MET A 191 6.41 -9.18 -1.62
CA MET A 191 5.49 -9.88 -0.72
C MET A 191 5.11 -11.27 -1.24
N SER A 192 4.84 -11.42 -2.54
CA SER A 192 4.31 -12.67 -3.10
C SER A 192 5.40 -13.74 -3.29
N VAL A 193 6.60 -13.35 -3.73
CA VAL A 193 7.73 -14.27 -3.92
C VAL A 193 8.32 -14.67 -2.58
N LEU A 194 8.42 -15.99 -2.34
CA LEU A 194 8.84 -16.55 -1.06
C LEU A 194 10.20 -16.02 -0.59
N GLU A 195 11.20 -16.01 -1.48
CA GLU A 195 12.56 -15.60 -1.12
C GLU A 195 12.65 -14.09 -0.82
N ASN A 196 11.95 -13.24 -1.58
CA ASN A 196 11.88 -11.81 -1.30
C ASN A 196 11.18 -11.55 0.04
N ARG A 197 10.08 -12.25 0.32
CA ARG A 197 9.35 -12.15 1.59
C ARG A 197 10.19 -12.61 2.78
N LYS A 198 11.03 -13.65 2.61
CA LYS A 198 12.00 -14.07 3.63
C LYS A 198 13.06 -13.00 3.88
N ALA A 199 13.59 -12.37 2.82
CA ALA A 199 14.55 -11.28 2.93
C ALA A 199 13.94 -10.07 3.68
N LEU A 200 12.70 -9.69 3.35
CA LEU A 200 11.93 -8.67 4.07
C LEU A 200 11.77 -9.02 5.55
N ALA A 201 11.38 -10.24 5.88
CA ALA A 201 11.19 -10.68 7.26
C ALA A 201 12.50 -10.58 8.07
N ARG A 202 13.64 -10.99 7.49
CA ARG A 202 14.96 -10.82 8.12
C ARG A 202 15.29 -9.35 8.34
N ALA A 203 15.09 -8.53 7.31
CA ALA A 203 15.36 -7.10 7.37
C ALA A 203 14.54 -6.37 8.45
N ILE A 204 13.26 -6.74 8.63
CA ILE A 204 12.42 -6.22 9.72
C ILE A 204 12.88 -6.72 11.09
N SER A 205 13.39 -7.95 11.16
CA SER A 205 13.81 -8.57 12.43
C SER A 205 15.11 -7.94 12.97
N THR A 206 16.06 -7.58 12.12
CA THR A 206 17.35 -6.99 12.52
C THR A 206 17.25 -5.81 13.49
N PRO A 207 16.47 -4.74 13.22
CA PRO A 207 16.32 -3.63 14.16
C PRO A 207 15.52 -3.99 15.41
N LEU A 208 14.73 -5.07 15.39
CA LEU A 208 13.91 -5.52 16.52
C LEU A 208 14.70 -6.40 17.50
N THR A 209 15.73 -7.11 17.05
CA THR A 209 16.53 -8.03 17.89
C THR A 209 17.76 -7.39 18.53
N GLY A 210 18.18 -6.20 18.07
CA GLY A 210 19.26 -5.43 18.71
C GLY A 210 20.66 -6.05 18.61
N VAL A 211 20.89 -7.07 17.78
CA VAL A 211 22.18 -7.77 17.68
C VAL A 211 22.54 -8.04 16.22
N LEU A 212 23.75 -7.62 15.84
CA LEU A 212 24.49 -8.15 14.68
C LEU A 212 24.53 -9.68 14.80
N GLU A 213 23.66 -10.39 14.09
CA GLU A 213 23.88 -11.81 13.80
C GLU A 213 25.18 -11.88 13.00
N LYS A 214 26.28 -12.23 13.69
CA LYS A 214 27.44 -12.80 13.02
C LYS A 214 26.96 -14.09 12.39
N ASP A 215 27.06 -14.16 11.06
CA ASP A 215 26.81 -15.37 10.29
C ASP A 215 27.57 -16.58 10.89
N PRO A 216 27.00 -17.80 10.78
CA PRO A 216 27.59 -19.03 11.29
C PRO A 216 28.89 -19.44 10.59
#